data_AF-A0A3N1AQQ1-F1
#
_entry.id   AF-A0A3N1AQQ1-F1
#
_cell.length_a   1.000
_cell.length_b   1.000
_cell.length_c   1.000
_cell.angle_alpha   90.00
_cell.angle_beta   90.00
_cell.angle_gamma   90.00
#
_symmetry.space_group_name_H-M   'P 1'
#
loop_
_entity.id
_entity.type
_entity.pdbx_description
1 polymer ?
#
loop_
_entity_poly.entity_id
_entity_poly.type
_entity_poly.pdbx_seq_one_letter_code
_entity_poly.pdbx_strand_id
1 'polypeptide(L)'
;MNIILWVLQWILGAVTLSSFLSMFYLVRRGHARQPIGAAAMATFGLCCGIGVVLPWLTGQARIVTPVAAMVIALVTVFDSLTNPMDASDVAFNTAVLVMAVTVAAGRLHDLSPDTSPTPLGWGFLLGGTALVVFAIWGTQYDVSPAIRRTQALTGLAGVLAGLIAFAGL
;
A
#
# COMPACT_ATOMS: atom_id res chain seq x y z
N MET A 1 -6.71 -16.05 15.77
CA MET A 1 -6.58 -15.58 14.38
C MET A 1 -7.37 -14.28 14.23
N ASN A 2 -6.72 -13.17 13.89
CA ASN A 2 -7.40 -11.87 13.77
C ASN A 2 -8.23 -11.81 12.48
N ILE A 3 -9.56 -11.89 12.61
CA ILE A 3 -10.50 -11.96 11.48
C ILE A 3 -10.45 -10.68 10.64
N ILE A 4 -10.25 -9.52 11.27
CA ILE A 4 -10.22 -8.22 10.59
C ILE A 4 -9.02 -8.14 9.64
N LEU A 5 -7.82 -8.49 10.10
CA LEU A 5 -6.62 -8.52 9.25
C LEU A 5 -6.77 -9.46 8.07
N TRP A 6 -7.44 -10.61 8.29
CA TRP A 6 -7.75 -11.57 7.23
C TRP A 6 -8.68 -11.01 6.17
N VAL A 7 -9.77 -10.36 6.59
CA VAL A 7 -10.72 -9.72 5.68
C VAL A 7 -10.03 -8.61 4.88
N LEU A 8 -9.27 -7.74 5.55
CA LEU A 8 -8.52 -6.67 4.88
C LEU A 8 -7.51 -7.21 3.87
N GLN A 9 -6.80 -8.28 4.21
CA GLN A 9 -5.85 -8.95 3.33
C GLN A 9 -6.51 -9.57 2.09
N TRP A 10 -7.68 -10.20 2.26
CA TRP A 10 -8.47 -10.69 1.12
C TRP A 10 -8.97 -9.57 0.23
N ILE A 11 -9.48 -8.48 0.82
CA ILE A 11 -9.93 -7.31 0.06
C ILE A 11 -8.75 -6.71 -0.71
N LEU A 12 -7.61 -6.48 -0.05
CA LEU A 12 -6.41 -5.92 -0.66
C LEU A 12 -5.88 -6.81 -1.81
N GLY A 13 -5.85 -8.13 -1.59
CA GLY A 13 -5.50 -9.10 -2.62
C GLY A 13 -6.48 -9.06 -3.79
N ALA A 14 -7.79 -9.09 -3.53
CA ALA A 14 -8.82 -9.05 -4.56
C ALA A 14 -8.76 -7.76 -5.40
N VAL A 15 -8.59 -6.60 -4.75
CA VAL A 15 -8.50 -5.29 -5.40
C VAL A 15 -7.26 -5.19 -6.29
N THR A 16 -6.11 -5.69 -5.83
CA THR A 16 -4.87 -5.69 -6.62
C THR A 16 -4.95 -6.67 -7.79
N LEU A 17 -5.53 -7.85 -7.58
CA LEU A 17 -5.82 -8.84 -8.64
C LEU A 17 -6.81 -8.33 -9.67
N SER A 18 -7.90 -7.67 -9.26
CA SER A 18 -8.88 -7.10 -10.19
C SER A 18 -8.29 -5.96 -11.01
N SER A 19 -7.42 -5.15 -10.40
CA SER A 19 -6.68 -4.09 -11.10
C SER A 19 -5.80 -4.68 -12.21
N PHE A 20 -5.09 -5.79 -11.95
CA PHE A 20 -4.33 -6.52 -12.96
C PHE A 20 -5.19 -7.04 -14.13
N LEU A 21 -6.31 -7.70 -13.80
CA LEU A 21 -7.20 -8.27 -14.81
C LEU A 21 -7.80 -7.17 -15.71
N SER A 22 -8.11 -6.01 -15.13
CA SER A 22 -8.61 -4.86 -15.88
C SER A 22 -7.56 -4.25 -16.83
N MET A 23 -6.27 -4.37 -16.52
CA MET A 23 -5.17 -3.87 -17.35
C MET A 23 -5.09 -4.57 -18.71
N PHE A 24 -5.23 -5.90 -18.73
CA PHE A 24 -5.25 -6.65 -20.00
C PHE A 24 -6.41 -6.21 -20.90
N TYR A 25 -7.55 -5.91 -20.30
CA TYR A 25 -8.70 -5.40 -21.01
C TYR A 25 -8.44 -4.00 -21.60
N LEU A 26 -7.79 -3.11 -20.85
CA LEU A 26 -7.43 -1.75 -21.29
C LEU A 26 -6.34 -1.74 -22.38
N VAL A 27 -5.33 -2.62 -22.25
CA VAL A 27 -4.27 -2.79 -23.26
C VAL A 27 -4.86 -3.32 -24.57
N ARG A 28 -5.78 -4.29 -24.51
CA ARG A 28 -6.45 -4.83 -25.71
C ARG A 28 -7.29 -3.80 -26.48
N ARG A 29 -7.83 -2.79 -25.80
CA ARG A 29 -8.62 -1.72 -26.42
C ARG A 29 -7.80 -0.51 -26.87
N GLY A 30 -6.48 -0.52 -26.70
CA GLY A 30 -5.61 0.58 -27.13
C GLY A 30 -5.75 1.85 -26.28
N HIS A 31 -6.36 1.77 -25.09
CA HIS A 31 -6.52 2.91 -24.19
C HIS A 31 -5.32 3.11 -23.25
N ALA A 32 -4.34 2.20 -23.24
CA ALA A 32 -3.13 2.33 -22.44
C ALA A 32 -2.12 3.25 -23.14
N ARG A 33 -1.85 4.44 -22.56
CA ARG A 33 -0.87 5.41 -23.08
C ARG A 33 0.57 4.87 -23.14
N GLN A 34 0.91 3.87 -22.32
CA GLN A 34 2.21 3.16 -22.34
C GLN A 34 2.03 1.67 -22.02
N PRO A 35 2.03 0.76 -23.02
CA PRO A 35 1.64 -0.64 -22.82
C PRO A 35 2.64 -1.44 -21.97
N ILE A 36 3.94 -1.13 -22.05
CA ILE A 36 4.99 -1.87 -21.33
C ILE A 36 4.98 -1.51 -19.84
N GLY A 37 4.98 -0.22 -19.50
CA GLY A 37 4.92 0.24 -18.11
C GLY A 37 3.63 -0.19 -17.42
N ALA A 38 2.53 -0.15 -18.17
CA ALA A 38 1.24 -0.65 -17.72
C ALA A 38 1.29 -2.17 -17.39
N ALA A 39 1.77 -2.99 -18.31
CA ALA A 39 1.86 -4.44 -18.11
C ALA A 39 2.81 -4.82 -16.96
N ALA A 40 3.92 -4.09 -16.78
CA ALA A 40 4.86 -4.29 -15.68
C ALA A 40 4.22 -3.99 -14.32
N MET A 41 3.56 -2.83 -14.16
CA MET A 41 2.85 -2.48 -12.92
C MET A 41 1.71 -3.45 -12.61
N ALA A 42 1.01 -3.90 -13.65
CA ALA A 42 -0.05 -4.88 -13.51
C ALA A 42 0.51 -6.23 -13.01
N THR A 43 1.57 -6.75 -13.65
CA THR A 43 2.22 -8.01 -13.26
C THR A 43 2.75 -7.93 -11.83
N PHE A 44 3.29 -6.78 -11.46
CA PHE A 44 3.74 -6.51 -10.09
C PHE A 44 2.57 -6.52 -9.10
N GLY A 45 1.43 -5.91 -9.47
CA GLY A 45 0.18 -5.99 -8.70
C GLY A 45 -0.34 -7.41 -8.54
N LEU A 46 -0.23 -8.26 -9.56
CA LEU A 46 -0.56 -9.69 -9.48
C LEU A 46 0.36 -10.41 -8.47
N CYS A 47 1.67 -10.26 -8.61
CA CYS A 47 2.65 -10.88 -7.71
C CYS A 47 2.44 -10.44 -6.26
N CYS A 48 2.12 -9.16 -6.03
CA CYS A 48 1.82 -8.64 -4.71
C CYS A 48 0.46 -9.14 -4.19
N GLY A 49 -0.59 -9.16 -5.00
CA GLY A 49 -1.90 -9.69 -4.59
C GLY A 49 -1.82 -11.16 -4.17
N ILE A 50 -1.08 -11.98 -4.93
CA ILE A 50 -0.75 -13.37 -4.59
C ILE A 50 0.09 -13.40 -3.30
N GLY A 51 1.17 -12.61 -3.24
CA GLY A 51 2.10 -12.56 -2.10
C GLY A 51 1.46 -12.06 -0.79
N VAL A 52 0.39 -11.27 -0.87
CA VAL A 52 -0.38 -10.88 0.30
C VAL A 52 -1.17 -12.09 0.81
N VAL A 53 -1.86 -12.85 -0.04
CA VAL A 53 -2.81 -13.88 0.41
C VAL A 53 -2.19 -15.27 0.61
N LEU A 54 -1.39 -15.76 -0.34
CA LEU A 54 -0.92 -17.16 -0.39
C LEU A 54 0.04 -17.56 0.73
N PRO A 55 1.11 -16.80 1.03
CA PRO A 55 2.09 -17.15 2.07
C PRO A 55 1.46 -17.34 3.45
N TRP A 56 0.42 -16.57 3.76
CA TRP A 56 -0.27 -16.67 5.04
C TRP A 56 -1.29 -17.83 5.09
N LEU A 57 -1.96 -18.14 3.97
CA LEU A 57 -2.80 -19.34 3.83
C LEU A 57 -1.99 -20.63 3.96
N THR A 58 -0.81 -20.68 3.33
CA THR A 58 0.06 -21.87 3.32
C THR A 58 0.96 -21.96 4.54
N GLY A 59 1.02 -20.89 5.34
CA GLY A 59 1.92 -20.76 6.48
C GLY A 59 3.40 -20.66 6.11
N GLN A 60 3.75 -20.66 4.83
CA GLN A 60 5.11 -20.57 4.32
C GLN A 60 5.50 -19.12 4.05
N ALA A 61 6.75 -18.75 4.38
CA ALA A 61 7.31 -17.42 4.11
C ALA A 61 6.39 -16.27 4.59
N ARG A 62 5.95 -16.34 5.85
CA ARG A 62 5.03 -15.36 6.49
C ARG A 62 5.46 -13.90 6.36
N ILE A 63 6.76 -13.64 6.18
CA ILE A 63 7.32 -12.30 5.94
C ILE A 63 6.96 -11.72 4.56
N VAL A 64 6.56 -12.55 3.59
CA VAL A 64 6.20 -12.11 2.25
C VAL A 64 4.91 -11.29 2.25
N THR A 65 3.94 -11.62 3.11
CA THR A 65 2.68 -10.87 3.22
C THR A 65 2.88 -9.40 3.62
N PRO A 66 3.56 -9.07 4.74
CA PRO A 66 3.80 -7.66 5.10
C PRO A 66 4.67 -6.94 4.07
N VAL A 67 5.66 -7.62 3.46
CA VAL A 67 6.47 -7.04 2.38
C VAL A 67 5.62 -6.70 1.17
N ALA A 68 4.77 -7.62 0.71
CA ALA A 68 3.87 -7.39 -0.43
C ALA A 68 2.89 -6.24 -0.14
N ALA A 69 2.36 -6.14 1.08
CA ALA A 69 1.51 -5.02 1.50
C ALA A 69 2.27 -3.69 1.46
N MET A 70 3.50 -3.61 1.98
CA MET A 70 4.34 -2.39 1.88
C MET A 70 4.61 -1.99 0.43
N VAL A 71 4.85 -2.96 -0.43
CA VAL A 71 5.07 -2.73 -1.85
C VAL A 71 3.81 -2.17 -2.53
N ILE A 72 2.62 -2.69 -2.21
CA ILE A 72 1.35 -2.13 -2.70
C ILE A 72 1.18 -0.68 -2.25
N ALA A 73 1.45 -0.38 -0.97
CA ALA A 73 1.42 0.99 -0.46
C ALA A 73 2.34 1.92 -1.24
N LEU A 74 3.60 1.51 -1.48
CA LEU A 74 4.58 2.31 -2.22
C LEU A 74 4.13 2.60 -3.67
N VAL A 75 3.61 1.59 -4.38
CA VAL A 75 3.11 1.78 -5.75
C VAL A 75 1.93 2.74 -5.76
N THR A 76 1.02 2.63 -4.78
CA THR A 76 -0.14 3.52 -4.66
C THR A 76 0.29 4.98 -4.44
N VAL A 77 1.30 5.20 -3.60
CA VAL A 77 1.87 6.53 -3.39
C VAL A 77 2.55 7.04 -4.65
N PHE A 78 3.35 6.22 -5.31
CA PHE A 78 4.04 6.61 -6.54
C PHE A 78 3.05 7.02 -7.62
N ASP A 79 2.03 6.19 -7.87
CA ASP A 79 0.95 6.47 -8.81
C ASP A 79 0.27 7.82 -8.52
N SER A 80 -0.05 8.07 -7.24
CA SER A 80 -0.68 9.30 -6.78
C SER A 80 0.21 10.55 -6.90
N LEU A 81 1.53 10.37 -6.93
CA LEU A 81 2.48 11.47 -7.11
C LEU A 81 2.76 11.75 -8.60
N THR A 82 2.62 10.75 -9.46
CA THR A 82 2.94 10.87 -10.90
C THR A 82 1.74 11.24 -11.76
N ASN A 83 0.54 10.80 -11.40
CA ASN A 83 -0.64 10.95 -12.24
C ASN A 83 -1.64 11.96 -11.66
N PRO A 84 -2.27 12.80 -12.51
CA PRO A 84 -3.46 13.54 -12.11
C PRO A 84 -4.59 12.56 -11.84
N MET A 85 -5.31 12.75 -10.75
CA MET A 85 -6.38 11.86 -10.28
C MET A 85 -7.66 12.66 -10.06
N ASP A 86 -8.81 12.03 -10.28
CA ASP A 86 -10.08 12.57 -9.83
C ASP A 86 -10.31 12.25 -8.34
N ALA A 87 -11.25 12.94 -7.69
CA ALA A 87 -11.53 12.74 -6.27
C ALA A 87 -11.89 11.28 -5.93
N SER A 88 -12.53 10.55 -6.85
CA SER A 88 -12.83 9.12 -6.69
C SER A 88 -11.57 8.26 -6.62
N ASP A 89 -10.60 8.55 -7.47
CA ASP A 89 -9.35 7.78 -7.59
C ASP A 89 -8.43 8.07 -6.41
N VAL A 90 -8.38 9.34 -5.99
CA VAL A 90 -7.72 9.78 -4.75
C VAL A 90 -8.28 9.06 -3.54
N ALA A 91 -9.61 8.96 -3.42
CA ALA A 91 -10.26 8.26 -2.31
C ALA A 91 -9.96 6.75 -2.33
N PHE A 92 -10.00 6.14 -3.52
CA PHE A 92 -9.66 4.73 -3.70
C PHE A 92 -8.21 4.43 -3.32
N ASN A 93 -7.25 5.21 -3.83
CA ASN A 93 -5.83 5.06 -3.49
C ASN A 93 -5.57 5.31 -2.00
N THR A 94 -6.27 6.25 -1.38
CA THR A 94 -6.22 6.46 0.07
C THR A 94 -6.68 5.20 0.83
N ALA A 95 -7.79 4.59 0.42
CA ALA A 95 -8.29 3.37 1.06
C ALA A 95 -7.32 2.19 0.88
N VAL A 96 -6.79 1.99 -0.33
CA VAL A 96 -5.79 0.95 -0.61
C VAL A 96 -4.53 1.13 0.23
N LEU A 97 -4.02 2.37 0.33
CA LEU A 97 -2.87 2.70 1.18
C LEU A 97 -3.12 2.35 2.64
N VAL A 98 -4.25 2.81 3.22
CA VAL A 98 -4.58 2.56 4.62
C VAL A 98 -4.74 1.07 4.90
N MET A 99 -5.39 0.32 4.01
CA MET A 99 -5.50 -1.14 4.12
C MET A 99 -4.12 -1.80 4.06
N ALA A 100 -3.27 -1.41 3.12
CA ALA A 100 -1.93 -1.96 2.96
C ALA A 100 -1.04 -1.72 4.20
N VAL A 101 -1.03 -0.50 4.74
CA VAL A 101 -0.29 -0.18 5.97
C VAL A 101 -0.83 -0.97 7.16
N THR A 102 -2.15 -1.09 7.28
CA THR A 102 -2.80 -1.85 8.37
C THR A 102 -2.43 -3.34 8.30
N VAL A 103 -2.48 -3.93 7.11
CA VAL A 103 -2.08 -5.33 6.89
C VAL A 103 -0.60 -5.51 7.20
N ALA A 104 0.28 -4.61 6.73
CA ALA A 104 1.71 -4.67 7.01
C ALA A 104 2.01 -4.62 8.52
N ALA A 105 1.43 -3.64 9.22
CA ALA A 105 1.62 -3.46 10.66
C ALA A 105 1.11 -4.68 11.45
N GLY A 106 -0.11 -5.15 11.14
CA GLY A 106 -0.69 -6.32 11.80
C GLY A 106 0.11 -7.60 11.58
N ARG A 107 0.63 -7.81 10.36
CA ARG A 107 1.42 -8.99 10.03
C ARG A 107 2.85 -8.94 10.56
N LEU A 108 3.45 -7.76 10.69
CA LEU A 108 4.73 -7.60 11.39
C LEU A 108 4.59 -7.86 12.89
N HIS A 109 3.51 -7.38 13.50
CA HIS A 109 3.21 -7.71 14.90
C HIS A 109 2.98 -9.21 15.12
N ASP A 110 2.30 -9.90 14.20
CA ASP A 110 2.12 -11.35 14.26
C ASP A 110 3.47 -12.13 14.22
N LEU A 111 4.55 -11.54 13.68
CA LEU A 111 5.89 -12.13 13.66
C LEU A 111 6.66 -11.89 14.98
N SER A 112 6.26 -10.90 15.77
CA SER A 112 6.92 -10.48 17.01
C SER A 112 5.90 -10.19 18.11
N PRO A 113 5.09 -11.19 18.51
CA PRO A 113 3.89 -10.97 19.34
C PRO A 113 4.21 -10.52 20.78
N ASP A 114 5.44 -10.77 21.25
CA ASP A 114 5.88 -10.37 22.58
C ASP A 114 6.29 -8.88 22.63
N THR A 115 6.40 -8.24 21.46
CA THR A 115 6.83 -6.84 21.33
C THR A 115 5.64 -5.97 20.98
N SER A 116 4.96 -5.47 22.01
CA SER A 116 3.88 -4.51 21.80
C SER A 116 4.45 -3.21 21.22
N PRO A 117 3.87 -2.65 20.15
CA PRO A 117 4.32 -1.39 19.57
C PRO A 117 4.24 -0.26 20.61
N THR A 118 5.35 0.47 20.74
CA THR A 118 5.43 1.60 21.67
C THR A 118 4.46 2.73 21.25
N PRO A 119 4.05 3.62 22.18
CA PRO A 119 3.26 4.79 21.83
C PRO A 119 3.91 5.65 20.73
N LEU A 120 5.24 5.73 20.73
CA LEU A 120 6.02 6.39 19.67
C LEU A 120 5.89 5.66 18.32
N GLY A 121 5.95 4.33 18.31
CA GLY A 121 5.75 3.53 17.10
C GLY A 121 4.37 3.76 16.47
N TRP A 122 3.31 3.80 17.29
CA TRP A 122 1.97 4.20 16.83
C TRP A 122 1.92 5.63 16.29
N GLY A 123 2.58 6.57 16.98
CA GLY A 123 2.67 7.97 16.55
C GLY A 123 3.31 8.11 15.18
N PHE A 124 4.43 7.42 14.95
CA PHE A 124 5.11 7.42 13.65
C PHE A 124 4.27 6.76 12.55
N LEU A 125 3.62 5.63 12.85
CA LEU A 125 2.78 4.92 11.88
C LEU A 125 1.59 5.79 11.45
N LEU A 126 0.83 6.32 12.41
CA LEU A 126 -0.38 7.11 12.14
C LEU A 126 -0.04 8.48 11.55
N GLY A 127 0.93 9.19 12.12
CA GLY A 127 1.38 10.49 11.63
C GLY A 127 2.01 10.38 10.23
N GLY A 128 2.83 9.34 10.00
CA GLY A 128 3.39 9.04 8.70
C GLY A 128 2.31 8.74 7.66
N THR A 129 1.35 7.87 7.99
CA THR A 129 0.23 7.54 7.10
C THR A 129 -0.59 8.78 6.77
N ALA A 130 -0.92 9.60 7.77
CA ALA A 130 -1.66 10.84 7.56
C ALA A 130 -0.93 11.80 6.61
N LEU A 131 0.38 11.97 6.77
CA LEU A 131 1.20 12.79 5.86
C LEU A 131 1.16 12.28 4.42
N VAL A 132 1.23 10.96 4.22
CA VAL A 132 1.09 10.36 2.89
C VAL A 132 -0.30 10.63 2.32
N VAL A 133 -1.36 10.45 3.11
CA VAL A 133 -2.74 10.74 2.68
C VAL A 133 -2.88 12.21 2.28
N PHE A 134 -2.34 13.15 3.06
CA PHE A 134 -2.34 14.57 2.68
C PHE A 134 -1.60 14.82 1.36
N ALA A 135 -0.48 14.13 1.11
CA ALA A 135 0.26 14.25 -0.15
C ALA A 135 -0.53 13.72 -1.36
N ILE A 136 -1.33 12.66 -1.18
CA ILE A 136 -2.23 12.11 -2.20
C ILE A 136 -3.36 13.11 -2.48
N TRP A 137 -4.03 13.60 -1.45
CA TRP A 137 -5.12 14.58 -1.58
C TRP A 137 -4.65 15.94 -2.09
N GLY A 138 -3.38 16.28 -1.88
CA GLY A 138 -2.76 17.49 -2.45
C GLY A 138 -2.81 17.56 -3.98
N THR A 139 -3.08 16.45 -4.69
CA THR A 139 -3.39 16.48 -6.14
C THR A 139 -4.59 17.35 -6.47
N GLN A 140 -5.57 17.47 -5.56
CA GLN A 140 -6.84 18.19 -5.78
C GLN A 140 -6.75 19.68 -5.45
N TYR A 141 -5.72 20.13 -4.74
CA TYR A 141 -5.68 21.44 -4.09
C TYR A 141 -4.55 22.35 -4.60
N ASP A 142 -4.11 22.18 -5.85
CA ASP A 142 -3.02 22.95 -6.47
C ASP A 142 -1.73 23.04 -5.62
N VAL A 143 -1.48 22.02 -4.79
CA VAL A 143 -0.28 21.95 -3.96
C VAL A 143 0.92 21.67 -4.86
N SER A 144 2.00 22.43 -4.66
CA SER A 144 3.19 22.29 -5.51
C SER A 144 3.73 20.85 -5.49
N PRO A 145 4.19 20.30 -6.63
CA PRO A 145 4.70 18.93 -6.70
C PRO A 145 5.88 18.67 -5.75
N ALA A 146 6.71 19.69 -5.50
CA ALA A 146 7.82 19.60 -4.56
C ALA A 146 7.35 19.37 -3.13
N ILE A 147 6.38 20.16 -2.64
CA ILE A 147 5.82 20.02 -1.29
C ILE A 147 5.18 18.64 -1.13
N ARG A 148 4.40 18.20 -2.12
CA ARG A 148 3.75 16.87 -2.10
C ARG A 148 4.76 15.73 -2.01
N ARG A 149 5.84 15.80 -2.79
CA ARG A 149 6.92 14.78 -2.73
C ARG A 149 7.60 14.78 -1.38
N THR A 150 7.92 15.94 -0.82
CA THR A 150 8.53 16.04 0.51
C THR A 150 7.59 15.45 1.58
N GLN A 151 6.31 15.81 1.56
CA GLN A 151 5.30 15.26 2.48
C GLN A 151 5.17 13.74 2.36
N ALA A 152 5.12 13.21 1.13
CA ALA A 152 5.05 11.77 0.90
C ALA A 152 6.32 11.05 1.40
N LEU A 153 7.51 11.59 1.14
CA LEU A 153 8.77 10.99 1.60
C LEU A 153 8.88 11.01 3.12
N THR A 154 8.56 12.13 3.76
CA THR A 154 8.53 12.23 5.23
C THR A 154 7.47 11.29 5.82
N GLY A 155 6.30 11.22 5.19
CA GLY A 155 5.23 10.31 5.59
C GLY A 155 5.65 8.83 5.49
N LEU A 156 6.26 8.43 4.37
CA LEU A 156 6.79 7.08 4.16
C LEU A 156 7.89 6.73 5.17
N ALA A 157 8.78 7.67 5.48
CA ALA A 157 9.79 7.47 6.52
C ALA A 157 9.15 7.25 7.91
N GLY A 158 8.09 8.02 8.23
CA GLY A 158 7.30 7.81 9.45
C GLY A 158 6.61 6.45 9.48
N VAL A 159 5.98 6.03 8.37
CA VAL A 159 5.37 4.71 8.25
C VAL A 159 6.40 3.61 8.48
N LEU A 160 7.58 3.69 7.84
CA LEU A 160 8.65 2.71 8.01
C LEU A 160 9.16 2.66 9.46
N ALA A 161 9.41 3.81 10.09
CA ALA A 161 9.81 3.89 11.49
C ALA A 161 8.75 3.27 12.43
N GLY A 162 7.47 3.52 12.14
CA GLY A 162 6.36 2.88 12.83
C GLY A 162 6.36 1.36 12.65
N LEU A 163 6.47 0.87 11.41
CA LEU A 163 6.48 -0.56 11.10
C LEU A 163 7.68 -1.30 11.73
N ILE A 164 8.84 -0.67 11.84
CA ILE A 164 10.01 -1.20 12.55
C ILE A 164 9.67 -1.46 14.03
N ALA A 165 9.01 -0.51 14.68
CA ALA A 165 8.57 -0.69 16.07
C ALA A 165 7.54 -1.85 16.23
N PHE A 166 6.74 -2.14 15.20
CA PHE A 166 5.82 -3.29 15.19
C PHE A 166 6.53 -4.63 14.92
N ALA A 167 7.72 -4.60 14.30
CA ALA A 167 8.55 -5.77 14.09
C ALA A 167 9.40 -6.13 15.33
N GLY A 168 9.48 -5.24 16.32
CA GLY A 168 10.34 -5.39 17.49
C GLY A 168 11.84 -5.20 17.20
N LEU A 169 12.15 -4.43 16.16
CA LEU A 169 13.50 -4.02 15.76
C LEU A 169 13.77 -2.58 16.20
#